data_AF-A0A970E4H1-F1
#
_entry.id   AF-A0A970E4H1-F1
#
_cell.length_a   1.000
_cell.length_b   1.000
_cell.length_c   1.000
_cell.angle_alpha   90.00
_cell.angle_beta   90.00
_cell.angle_gamma   90.00
#
_symmetry.space_group_name_H-M   'P 1'
#
loop_
_entity.id
_entity.type
_entity.pdbx_description
1 polymer ?
#
loop_
_entity_poly.entity_id
_entity_poly.type
_entity_poly.pdbx_seq_one_letter_code
_entity_poly.pdbx_strand_id
1 'polypeptide(L)' 'MTLSIGVAALTGREDGRAYYSRADRALYQAKELGRNRVVVARKT' A
#
# COMPACT_ATOMS: atom_id res chain seq x y z
N MET A 1 12.97 -12.57 -11.15
CA MET A 1 11.60 -12.04 -11.03
C MET A 1 11.62 -10.91 -10.01
N THR A 2 10.83 -9.84 -10.20
CA THR A 2 10.74 -8.73 -9.23
C THR A 2 9.30 -8.56 -8.76
N LEU A 3 9.11 -7.89 -7.61
CA LEU A 3 7.79 -7.59 -7.05
C LEU A 3 7.64 -6.10 -6.77
N SER A 4 6.40 -5.62 -6.84
CA SER A 4 6.01 -4.30 -6.30
C SER A 4 5.12 -4.54 -5.09
N ILE A 5 5.30 -3.76 -4.04
CA ILE A 5 4.66 -4.00 -2.73
C ILE A 5 4.05 -2.69 -2.22
N GLY A 6 2.79 -2.76 -1.79
CA GLY A 6 2.13 -1.70 -1.04
C GLY A 6 1.96 -2.10 0.42
N VAL A 7 2.38 -1.25 1.35
CA VAL A 7 2.32 -1.51 2.80
C VAL A 7 1.45 -0.46 3.48
N ALA A 8 0.55 -0.90 4.35
CA ALA A 8 -0.20 -0.02 5.25
C ALA A 8 0.03 -0.45 6.70
N ALA A 9 0.19 0.52 7.60
CA ALA A 9 0.19 0.24 9.03
C ALA A 9 -1.26 0.09 9.52
N LEU A 10 -1.54 -0.95 10.30
CA LEU A 10 -2.83 -1.11 10.98
C LEU A 10 -2.89 -0.12 12.14
N THR A 11 -3.85 0.81 12.08
CA THR A 11 -3.93 1.93 13.05
C THR A 11 -5.00 1.74 14.13
N GLY A 12 -5.82 0.68 14.04
CA GLY A 12 -6.93 0.41 14.96
C GLY A 12 -8.12 1.37 14.83
N ARG A 13 -8.02 2.40 13.97
CA ARG A 13 -9.09 3.39 13.71
C ARG A 13 -9.89 3.12 12.45
N GLU A 14 -9.52 2.09 11.70
CA GLU A 14 -10.08 1.75 10.40
C GLU A 14 -10.59 0.31 10.39
N ASP A 15 -11.66 0.05 9.63
CA ASP A 15 -12.11 -1.31 9.38
C ASP A 15 -11.14 -2.07 8.47
N GLY A 16 -11.30 -3.39 8.40
CA GLY A 16 -10.41 -4.25 7.60
C GLY A 16 -10.39 -3.88 6.12
N ARG A 17 -11.51 -3.44 5.54
CA ARG A 17 -11.58 -3.06 4.11
C ARG A 17 -10.79 -1.79 3.87
N ALA A 18 -10.94 -0.77 4.71
CA ALA A 18 -10.18 0.47 4.64
C ALA A 18 -8.67 0.22 4.76
N TYR A 19 -8.26 -0.68 5.67
CA TYR A 19 -6.88 -1.12 5.83
C TYR A 19 -6.31 -1.75 4.54
N TYR A 20 -7.01 -2.73 3.97
CA TYR A 20 -6.58 -3.37 2.72
C TYR A 20 -6.58 -2.40 1.53
N SER A 21 -7.59 -1.54 1.41
CA SER A 21 -7.65 -0.53 0.34
C SER A 21 -6.51 0.49 0.40
N ARG A 22 -5.94 0.76 1.57
CA ARG A 22 -4.73 1.61 1.69
C ARG A 22 -3.49 0.89 1.20
N ALA A 23 -3.29 -0.37 1.58
CA ALA A 23 -2.18 -1.17 1.09
C ALA A 23 -2.25 -1.35 -0.43
N ASP A 24 -3.44 -1.60 -0.98
CA ASP A 24 -3.65 -1.74 -2.42
C ASP A 24 -3.36 -0.44 -3.19
N ARG A 25 -3.82 0.72 -2.68
CA ARG A 25 -3.45 2.02 -3.27
C ARG A 25 -1.95 2.25 -3.30
N ALA A 26 -1.24 1.89 -2.23
CA ALA A 26 0.22 1.98 -2.21
C ALA A 26 0.87 1.02 -3.24
N LEU A 27 0.31 -0.18 -3.43
CA LEU A 27 0.78 -1.11 -4.45
C LEU A 27 0.58 -0.56 -5.87
N TYR A 28 -0.58 0.04 -6.15
CA TYR A 28 -0.84 0.70 -7.43
C TYR A 28 0.17 1.83 -7.67
N GLN A 29 0.42 2.69 -6.67
CA GLN A 29 1.45 3.73 -6.77
C GLN A 29 2.84 3.14 -7.05
N ALA A 30 3.21 2.03 -6.42
CA ALA A 30 4.48 1.35 -6.70
C ALA A 30 4.59 0.91 -8.17
N LYS A 31 3.49 0.46 -8.77
CA LYS A 31 3.45 0.08 -10.20
C LYS A 31 3.56 1.29 -11.12
N GLU A 32 2.86 2.38 -10.80
CA GLU A 32 2.88 3.63 -11.59
C GLU A 32 4.25 4.32 -11.57
N LEU A 33 4.96 4.26 -10.44
CA LEU A 33 6.31 4.81 -10.31
C LEU A 33 7.41 3.95 -10.96
N GLY A 34 7.05 2.95 -11.76
CA GLY A 34 8.01 2.12 -12.50
C GLY A 34 8.28 0.74 -11.90
N ARG A 35 7.42 0.23 -11.00
CA ARG A 35 7.50 -1.12 -10.41
C ARG A 35 8.78 -1.33 -9.58
N ASN A 36 9.05 -2.60 -9.23
CA ASN A 36 10.21 -3.09 -8.47
C ASN A 36 10.54 -2.24 -7.23
N ARG A 37 9.51 -1.90 -6.44
CA ARG A 37 9.66 -1.03 -5.28
C ARG A 37 8.58 -1.27 -4.24
N VAL A 38 8.86 -0.74 -3.05
CA VAL A 38 7.92 -0.71 -1.93
C VAL A 38 7.41 0.73 -1.77
N VAL A 39 6.10 0.88 -1.59
CA VAL A 39 5.47 2.15 -1.22
C VAL A 39 4.70 1.96 0.07
N VAL A 40 4.83 2.91 0.99
CA VAL A 40 4.13 2.91 2.28
C VAL A 40 2.96 3.90 2.21
N ALA A 41 1.77 3.44 2.53
CA ALA A 41 0.59 4.28 2.64
C ALA A 41 0.77 5.33 3.74
N ARG A 42 0.41 6.59 3.45
CA ARG A 42 0.41 7.66 4.45
C ARG A 42 -0.59 7.37 5.56
N LYS A 43 -0.24 7.72 6.80
CA LYS A 43 -1.17 7.72 7.94
C LYS A 43 -2.08 8.96 7.80
N THR A 44 -3.31 8.76 7.34
CA THR A 44 -4.42 9.68 7.62
C THR A 44 -4.96 9.46 9.03
#